data_AF-A0A829HVQ8-F1
#
_entry.id   AF-A0A829HVQ8-F1
#
_cell.length_a   1.000
_cell.length_b   1.000
_cell.length_c   1.000
_cell.angle_alpha   90.00
_cell.angle_beta   90.00
_cell.angle_gamma   90.00
#
_symmetry.space_group_name_H-M   'P 1'
#
loop_
_entity.id
_entity.type
_entity.pdbx_description
1 polymer ?
#
loop_
_entity_poly.entity_id
_entity_poly.type
_entity_poly.pdbx_seq_one_letter_code
_entity_poly.pdbx_strand_id
1 'polypeptide(L)'
;MTAVFDEGSAPESDGDSVTARLLDATEKLLADKGIRATTMTDVAEEAGVSRSWLYRHFPDKPTLVGAAIIRLIEVSWAQAAAELADIDGFEARLVAGVKIGRRAYDDPGTLLMRIRLREPEEFMACAGTGVQGLVPDLAGFWRPYLEAARDAGEIHALTDIEEASEWIARVMISLGTVPGNRIDPDDPASLRRHFRRYVLPALRIAPVK
;
A
#
# COMPACT_ATOMS: atom_id res chain seq x y z
N MET A 1 -3.67 -44.71 23.55
CA MET A 1 -4.91 -44.20 24.18
C MET A 1 -4.71 -42.68 24.30
N THR A 2 -4.93 -41.91 23.23
CA THR A 2 -6.17 -41.16 22.88
C THR A 2 -6.45 -40.07 23.93
N ALA A 3 -6.58 -38.76 23.67
CA ALA A 3 -7.07 -37.97 22.53
C ALA A 3 -6.30 -36.60 22.53
N VAL A 4 -5.86 -35.99 21.42
CA VAL A 4 -6.58 -35.20 20.38
C VAL A 4 -7.84 -34.47 20.85
N PHE A 5 -7.70 -33.15 21.04
CA PHE A 5 -8.71 -32.11 20.82
C PHE A 5 -7.93 -31.05 20.00
N ASP A 6 -8.06 -30.90 18.69
CA ASP A 6 -9.20 -30.46 17.88
C ASP A 6 -9.93 -29.24 18.49
N GLU A 7 -9.29 -28.08 18.40
CA GLU A 7 -9.98 -26.79 18.44
C GLU A 7 -10.30 -26.40 17.00
N GLY A 8 -11.52 -26.75 16.60
CA GLY A 8 -12.10 -26.35 15.33
C GLY A 8 -12.15 -24.83 15.20
N SER A 9 -11.62 -24.33 14.09
CA SER A 9 -11.89 -22.99 13.60
C SER A 9 -13.40 -22.77 13.53
N ALA A 10 -13.88 -21.68 14.14
CA ALA A 10 -15.27 -21.26 14.02
C ALA A 10 -15.65 -21.11 12.53
N PRO A 11 -16.88 -21.50 12.13
CA PRO A 11 -17.31 -21.30 10.74
C PRO A 11 -17.36 -19.81 10.46
N GLU A 12 -16.54 -19.34 9.50
CA GLU A 12 -16.71 -18.01 8.90
C GLU A 12 -18.19 -17.86 8.53
N SER A 13 -18.81 -16.76 8.97
CA SER A 13 -20.23 -16.58 8.71
C SER A 13 -20.45 -16.49 7.20
N ASP A 14 -21.51 -17.09 6.69
CA ASP A 14 -21.80 -17.11 5.24
C ASP A 14 -21.85 -15.68 4.65
N GLY A 15 -22.19 -14.69 5.49
CA GLY A 15 -22.16 -13.25 5.15
C GLY A 15 -20.76 -12.63 5.02
N ASP A 16 -19.78 -13.10 5.79
CA ASP A 16 -18.38 -12.66 5.67
C ASP A 16 -17.77 -13.16 4.35
N SER A 17 -18.09 -14.41 3.96
CA SER A 17 -17.65 -14.97 2.67
C SER A 17 -18.24 -14.24 1.45
N VAL A 18 -19.49 -13.76 1.55
CA VAL A 18 -20.16 -13.03 0.47
C VAL A 18 -19.63 -11.60 0.38
N THR A 19 -19.36 -10.96 1.52
CA THR A 19 -18.73 -9.64 1.55
C THR A 19 -17.34 -9.69 0.94
N ALA A 20 -16.52 -10.69 1.28
CA ALA A 20 -15.21 -10.89 0.67
C ALA A 20 -15.31 -11.02 -0.86
N ARG A 21 -16.23 -11.85 -1.36
CA ARG A 21 -16.47 -11.99 -2.82
C ARG A 21 -16.86 -10.69 -3.50
N LEU A 22 -17.65 -9.83 -2.86
CA LEU A 22 -18.01 -8.52 -3.39
C LEU A 22 -16.79 -7.58 -3.47
N LEU A 23 -15.94 -7.59 -2.45
CA LEU A 23 -14.73 -6.78 -2.45
C LEU A 23 -13.73 -7.29 -3.49
N ASP A 24 -13.56 -8.61 -3.62
CA ASP A 24 -12.72 -9.24 -4.65
C ASP A 24 -13.22 -8.90 -6.07
N ALA A 25 -14.53 -9.02 -6.30
CA ALA A 25 -15.16 -8.63 -7.57
C ALA A 25 -14.96 -7.13 -7.85
N THR A 26 -15.11 -6.29 -6.84
CA THR A 26 -14.87 -4.85 -6.96
C THR A 26 -13.43 -4.56 -7.35
N GLU A 27 -12.45 -5.12 -6.65
CA GLU A 27 -11.03 -4.92 -6.93
C GLU A 27 -10.66 -5.36 -8.35
N LYS A 28 -11.19 -6.50 -8.80
CA LYS A 28 -11.01 -6.97 -10.18
C LYS A 28 -11.57 -5.97 -11.21
N LEU A 29 -12.82 -5.52 -11.03
CA LEU A 29 -13.44 -4.57 -11.95
C LEU A 29 -12.74 -3.21 -11.95
N LEU A 30 -12.26 -2.77 -10.78
CA LEU A 30 -11.45 -1.57 -10.66
C LEU A 30 -10.13 -1.72 -11.44
N ALA A 31 -9.47 -2.88 -11.37
CA ALA A 31 -8.24 -3.15 -12.11
C ALA A 31 -8.45 -3.12 -13.63
N ASP A 32 -9.57 -3.69 -14.07
CA ASP A 32 -9.90 -3.85 -15.49
C ASP A 32 -10.34 -2.53 -16.14
N LYS A 33 -11.25 -1.79 -15.49
CA LYS A 33 -11.93 -0.64 -16.11
C LYS A 33 -12.02 0.62 -15.25
N GLY A 34 -11.45 0.63 -14.05
CA GLY A 34 -11.40 1.80 -13.18
C GLY A 34 -12.69 2.07 -12.39
N ILE A 35 -12.72 3.14 -11.60
CA ILE A 35 -13.88 3.47 -10.74
C ILE A 35 -15.05 3.87 -11.64
N ARG A 36 -14.87 4.84 -12.53
CA ARG A 36 -15.93 5.50 -13.31
C ARG A 36 -16.77 4.50 -14.10
N ALA A 37 -16.14 3.51 -14.74
CA ALA A 37 -16.81 2.50 -15.58
C ALA A 37 -17.38 1.30 -14.80
N THR A 38 -17.10 1.17 -13.50
CA THR A 38 -17.64 0.10 -12.64
C THR A 38 -19.02 0.46 -12.12
N THR A 39 -19.98 -0.46 -12.21
CA THR A 39 -21.35 -0.27 -11.71
C THR A 39 -21.69 -1.32 -10.64
N MET A 40 -22.68 -1.01 -9.78
CA MET A 40 -23.21 -1.96 -8.80
C MET A 40 -23.75 -3.25 -9.45
N THR A 41 -24.22 -3.15 -10.70
CA THR A 41 -24.67 -4.32 -11.47
C THR A 41 -23.51 -5.22 -11.84
N ASP A 42 -22.43 -4.65 -12.35
CA ASP A 42 -21.23 -5.43 -12.74
C ASP A 42 -20.66 -6.19 -11.54
N VAL A 43 -20.61 -5.54 -10.36
CA VAL A 43 -20.09 -6.17 -9.14
C VAL A 43 -20.99 -7.33 -8.70
N ALA A 44 -22.32 -7.14 -8.70
CA ALA A 44 -23.25 -8.22 -8.33
C ALA A 44 -23.09 -9.44 -9.26
N GLU A 45 -22.96 -9.20 -10.56
CA GLU A 45 -22.78 -10.24 -11.57
C GLU A 45 -21.43 -10.95 -11.41
N GLU A 46 -20.33 -10.20 -11.25
CA GLU A 46 -18.98 -10.75 -11.06
C GLU A 46 -18.86 -11.55 -9.74
N ALA A 47 -19.46 -11.07 -8.64
CA ALA A 47 -19.44 -11.77 -7.36
C ALA A 47 -20.41 -12.97 -7.28
N GLY A 48 -21.31 -13.12 -8.27
CA GLY A 48 -22.33 -14.15 -8.28
C GLY A 48 -23.38 -13.98 -7.18
N VAL A 49 -23.78 -12.74 -6.88
CA VAL A 49 -24.73 -12.40 -5.81
C VAL A 49 -25.91 -11.61 -6.33
N SER A 50 -27.06 -11.68 -5.64
CA SER A 50 -28.23 -10.89 -6.02
C SER A 50 -28.02 -9.40 -5.76
N ARG A 51 -28.59 -8.53 -6.61
CA ARG A 51 -28.59 -7.08 -6.40
C ARG A 51 -29.21 -6.69 -5.05
N SER A 52 -30.29 -7.35 -4.62
CA SER A 52 -30.89 -7.11 -3.30
C SER A 52 -29.94 -7.39 -2.15
N TRP A 53 -29.11 -8.45 -2.25
CA TRP A 53 -28.11 -8.73 -1.22
C TRP A 53 -27.03 -7.64 -1.21
N LEU A 54 -26.52 -7.27 -2.39
CA LEU A 54 -25.51 -6.23 -2.56
C LEU A 54 -25.99 -4.88 -2.00
N TYR A 55 -27.18 -4.40 -2.39
CA TYR A 55 -27.72 -3.12 -1.91
C TYR A 55 -28.05 -3.11 -0.40
N ARG A 56 -28.28 -4.28 0.20
CA ARG A 56 -28.48 -4.40 1.64
C ARG A 56 -27.18 -4.20 2.43
N HIS A 57 -26.03 -4.56 1.88
CA HIS A 57 -24.72 -4.43 2.55
C HIS A 57 -23.97 -3.16 2.11
N PHE A 58 -24.10 -2.79 0.85
CA PHE A 58 -23.49 -1.60 0.25
C PHE A 58 -24.59 -0.79 -0.45
N PRO A 59 -25.11 0.28 0.18
CA PRO A 59 -26.26 1.02 -0.34
C PRO A 59 -25.93 1.75 -1.66
N ASP A 60 -24.67 2.05 -1.90
CA ASP A 60 -24.21 2.75 -3.10
C ASP A 60 -22.78 2.34 -3.51
N LYS A 61 -22.41 2.75 -4.73
CA LYS A 61 -21.10 2.47 -5.33
C LYS A 61 -19.95 3.09 -4.53
N PRO A 62 -19.99 4.36 -4.09
CA PRO A 62 -18.91 4.93 -3.29
C PRO A 62 -18.62 4.14 -2.01
N THR A 63 -19.65 3.67 -1.30
CA THR A 63 -19.47 2.86 -0.08
C THR A 63 -18.78 1.54 -0.38
N LEU A 64 -19.20 0.83 -1.44
CA LEU A 64 -18.57 -0.43 -1.86
C LEU A 64 -17.12 -0.23 -2.31
N VAL A 65 -16.88 0.74 -3.19
CA VAL A 65 -15.54 1.04 -3.71
C VAL A 65 -14.62 1.54 -2.60
N GLY A 66 -15.12 2.33 -1.65
CA GLY A 66 -14.38 2.77 -0.47
C GLY A 66 -13.93 1.60 0.39
N ALA A 67 -14.81 0.65 0.68
CA ALA A 67 -14.47 -0.56 1.44
C ALA A 67 -13.40 -1.40 0.72
N ALA A 68 -13.51 -1.54 -0.61
CA ALA A 68 -12.50 -2.25 -1.41
C ALA A 68 -11.14 -1.53 -1.40
N ILE A 69 -11.14 -0.19 -1.54
CA ILE A 69 -9.91 0.62 -1.47
C ILE A 69 -9.23 0.48 -0.11
N ILE A 70 -9.98 0.58 0.99
CA ILE A 70 -9.45 0.45 2.35
C ILE A 70 -8.82 -0.92 2.55
N ARG A 71 -9.54 -2.00 2.19
CA ARG A 71 -9.02 -3.36 2.27
C ARG A 71 -7.73 -3.52 1.47
N LEU A 72 -7.68 -3.00 0.25
CA LEU A 72 -6.50 -3.09 -0.60
C LEU A 72 -5.31 -2.34 0.00
N ILE A 73 -5.52 -1.17 0.60
CA ILE A 73 -4.48 -0.39 1.31
C ILE A 73 -3.94 -1.21 2.50
N GLU A 74 -4.84 -1.68 3.36
CA GLU A 74 -4.48 -2.42 4.57
C GLU A 74 -3.67 -3.69 4.26
N VAL A 75 -4.16 -4.49 3.30
CA VAL A 75 -3.46 -5.71 2.85
C VAL A 75 -2.10 -5.37 2.25
N SER A 76 -2.03 -4.33 1.39
CA SER A 76 -0.77 -3.93 0.75
C SER A 76 0.27 -3.48 1.77
N TRP A 77 -0.13 -2.71 2.79
CA TRP A 77 0.77 -2.25 3.83
C TRP A 77 1.21 -3.36 4.76
N ALA A 78 0.30 -4.27 5.13
CA ALA A 78 0.63 -5.42 5.95
C ALA A 78 1.64 -6.34 5.25
N GLN A 79 1.44 -6.61 3.96
CA GLN A 79 2.38 -7.39 3.14
C GLN A 79 3.74 -6.70 3.03
N ALA A 80 3.75 -5.39 2.71
CA ALA A 80 4.98 -4.61 2.63
C ALA A 80 5.74 -4.60 3.97
N ALA A 81 5.04 -4.44 5.09
CA ALA A 81 5.63 -4.46 6.42
C ALA A 81 6.21 -5.85 6.76
N ALA A 82 5.50 -6.92 6.43
CA ALA A 82 5.99 -8.29 6.63
C ALA A 82 7.27 -8.56 5.82
N GLU A 83 7.32 -8.12 4.56
CA GLU A 83 8.52 -8.27 3.72
C GLU A 83 9.72 -7.46 4.26
N LEU A 84 9.48 -6.29 4.86
CA LEU A 84 10.54 -5.45 5.42
C LEU A 84 10.99 -5.88 6.83
N ALA A 85 10.16 -6.62 7.57
CA ALA A 85 10.44 -7.03 8.94
C ALA A 85 11.71 -7.88 9.07
N ASP A 86 11.94 -8.77 8.12
CA ASP A 86 13.09 -9.69 8.10
C ASP A 86 14.38 -9.08 7.51
N ILE A 87 14.34 -7.79 7.15
CA ILE A 87 15.48 -7.11 6.51
C ILE A 87 16.24 -6.28 7.54
N ASP A 88 17.53 -6.58 7.69
CA ASP A 88 18.43 -5.82 8.54
C ASP A 88 18.99 -4.57 7.85
N GLY A 89 18.96 -3.45 8.57
CA GLY A 89 19.55 -2.18 8.16
C GLY A 89 18.63 -1.34 7.27
N PHE A 90 18.66 -0.04 7.50
CA PHE A 90 17.80 0.93 6.84
C PHE A 90 18.05 1.00 5.32
N GLU A 91 19.31 0.93 4.89
CA GLU A 91 19.66 0.91 3.46
C GLU A 91 18.99 -0.27 2.73
N ALA A 92 19.05 -1.46 3.31
CA ALA A 92 18.49 -2.66 2.69
C ALA A 92 16.96 -2.58 2.62
N ARG A 93 16.31 -2.04 3.66
CA ARG A 93 14.87 -1.77 3.67
C ARG A 93 14.45 -0.76 2.60
N LEU A 94 15.21 0.32 2.38
CA LEU A 94 14.94 1.27 1.29
C LEU A 94 15.01 0.60 -0.09
N VAL A 95 16.02 -0.23 -0.34
CA VAL A 95 16.15 -0.98 -1.60
C VAL A 95 14.97 -1.92 -1.80
N ALA A 96 14.60 -2.68 -0.77
CA ALA A 96 13.43 -3.56 -0.82
C ALA A 96 12.13 -2.78 -1.00
N GLY A 97 11.98 -1.64 -0.33
CA GLY A 97 10.84 -0.75 -0.44
C GLY A 97 10.61 -0.25 -1.86
N VAL A 98 11.67 0.06 -2.62
CA VAL A 98 11.53 0.46 -4.04
C VAL A 98 10.98 -0.72 -4.84
N LYS A 99 11.50 -1.93 -4.59
CA LYS A 99 11.02 -3.15 -5.27
C LYS A 99 9.60 -3.53 -4.88
N ILE A 100 9.18 -3.32 -3.64
CA ILE A 100 7.80 -3.51 -3.19
C ILE A 100 6.90 -2.50 -3.90
N GLY A 101 7.27 -1.22 -3.91
CA GLY A 101 6.54 -0.18 -4.65
C GLY A 101 6.49 -0.44 -6.16
N ARG A 102 7.52 -1.08 -6.73
CA ARG A 102 7.58 -1.46 -8.16
C ARG A 102 6.81 -2.72 -8.51
N ARG A 103 6.82 -3.74 -7.64
CA ARG A 103 5.94 -4.91 -7.79
C ARG A 103 4.48 -4.51 -7.63
N ALA A 104 4.20 -3.56 -6.74
CA ALA A 104 2.93 -2.87 -6.77
C ALA A 104 2.72 -2.18 -8.13
N TYR A 105 3.75 -1.63 -8.80
CA TYR A 105 3.61 -1.08 -10.15
C TYR A 105 3.38 -2.07 -11.31
N ASP A 106 3.85 -3.31 -11.18
CA ASP A 106 3.80 -4.31 -12.27
C ASP A 106 2.73 -5.42 -12.07
N ASP A 107 2.06 -5.45 -10.91
CA ASP A 107 0.97 -6.39 -10.53
C ASP A 107 -0.30 -5.57 -10.11
N PRO A 108 -1.50 -6.17 -9.90
CA PRO A 108 -2.72 -5.47 -9.46
C PRO A 108 -2.57 -4.52 -8.25
N GLY A 109 -1.45 -4.54 -7.53
CA GLY A 109 -1.09 -3.59 -6.47
C GLY A 109 -0.92 -2.12 -6.90
N THR A 110 -0.89 -1.81 -8.20
CA THR A 110 -0.81 -0.39 -8.65
C THR A 110 -2.16 0.23 -8.74
N LEU A 111 -3.20 -0.58 -8.61
CA LEU A 111 -4.56 -0.17 -8.77
C LEU A 111 -4.84 1.12 -8.03
N LEU A 112 -4.40 1.23 -6.77
CA LEU A 112 -4.54 2.42 -5.95
C LEU A 112 -3.83 3.64 -6.55
N MET A 113 -2.55 3.50 -6.91
CA MET A 113 -1.76 4.57 -7.55
C MET A 113 -2.36 4.98 -8.90
N ARG A 114 -2.70 4.01 -9.76
CA ARG A 114 -3.28 4.22 -11.10
C ARG A 114 -4.63 4.92 -11.02
N ILE A 115 -5.53 4.45 -10.16
CA ILE A 115 -6.83 5.06 -9.96
C ILE A 115 -6.64 6.46 -9.39
N ARG A 116 -5.80 6.63 -8.38
CA ARG A 116 -5.56 7.94 -7.77
C ARG A 116 -4.99 8.96 -8.73
N LEU A 117 -4.22 8.53 -9.74
CA LEU A 117 -3.69 9.40 -10.80
C LEU A 117 -4.68 9.65 -11.95
N ARG A 118 -5.47 8.65 -12.36
CA ARG A 118 -6.38 8.75 -13.53
C ARG A 118 -7.79 9.22 -13.17
N GLU A 119 -8.22 8.98 -11.94
CA GLU A 119 -9.56 9.22 -11.42
C GLU A 119 -9.48 9.83 -10.01
N PRO A 120 -8.77 10.96 -9.82
CA PRO A 120 -8.51 11.53 -8.50
C PRO A 120 -9.80 11.94 -7.78
N GLU A 121 -10.78 12.49 -8.50
CA GLU A 121 -12.06 12.93 -7.94
C GLU A 121 -12.89 11.74 -7.46
N GLU A 122 -13.00 10.69 -8.29
CA GLU A 122 -13.73 9.46 -7.92
C GLU A 122 -13.04 8.71 -6.79
N PHE A 123 -11.70 8.66 -6.80
CA PHE A 123 -10.92 8.05 -5.72
C PHE A 123 -11.20 8.78 -4.40
N MET A 124 -11.11 10.11 -4.38
CA MET A 124 -11.36 10.90 -3.17
C MET A 124 -12.81 10.78 -2.69
N ALA A 125 -13.78 10.70 -3.60
CA ALA A 125 -15.19 10.51 -3.25
C ALA A 125 -15.46 9.15 -2.58
N CYS A 126 -14.70 8.10 -2.94
CA CYS A 126 -14.89 6.74 -2.41
C CYS A 126 -14.02 6.45 -1.19
N ALA A 127 -12.75 6.88 -1.18
CA ALA A 127 -11.77 6.54 -0.14
C ALA A 127 -12.14 7.12 1.24
N GLY A 128 -12.99 8.15 1.28
CA GLY A 128 -13.48 8.74 2.52
C GLY A 128 -12.38 9.40 3.35
N THR A 129 -12.62 9.55 4.66
CA THR A 129 -11.70 10.21 5.60
C THR A 129 -10.53 9.34 6.05
N GLY A 130 -10.53 8.04 5.69
CA GLY A 130 -9.50 7.07 6.10
C GLY A 130 -8.19 7.17 5.30
N VAL A 131 -8.16 7.98 4.25
CA VAL A 131 -7.00 8.15 3.37
C VAL A 131 -6.63 9.61 3.34
N GLN A 132 -5.46 9.98 3.88
CA GLN A 132 -5.06 11.39 4.00
C GLN A 132 -4.45 11.92 2.71
N GLY A 133 -3.73 11.08 1.96
CA GLY A 133 -2.79 11.60 0.98
C GLY A 133 -1.74 10.57 0.61
N LEU A 134 -1.42 10.41 -0.68
CA LEU A 134 -0.38 9.44 -1.09
C LEU A 134 0.95 9.66 -0.33
N VAL A 135 1.36 10.92 -0.16
CA VAL A 135 2.59 11.25 0.57
C VAL A 135 2.41 11.07 2.09
N PRO A 136 1.42 11.68 2.78
CA PRO A 136 1.17 11.45 4.20
C PRO A 136 1.06 9.97 4.60
N ASP A 137 0.30 9.19 3.82
CA ASP A 137 0.06 7.79 4.10
C ASP A 137 1.36 6.96 3.98
N LEU A 138 2.16 7.21 2.92
CA LEU A 138 3.45 6.55 2.73
C LEU A 138 4.52 7.04 3.72
N ALA A 139 4.47 8.31 4.13
CA ALA A 139 5.33 8.86 5.18
C ALA A 139 5.05 8.15 6.52
N GLY A 140 3.77 7.99 6.87
CA GLY A 140 3.35 7.21 8.05
C GLY A 140 3.87 5.78 8.03
N PHE A 141 3.87 5.13 6.85
CA PHE A 141 4.46 3.80 6.68
C PHE A 141 5.99 3.79 6.93
N TRP A 142 6.74 4.78 6.43
CA TRP A 142 8.20 4.83 6.58
C TRP A 142 8.68 5.30 7.95
N ARG A 143 7.88 6.11 8.65
CA ARG A 143 8.15 6.68 9.97
C ARG A 143 8.78 5.69 10.98
N PRO A 144 8.20 4.51 11.28
CA PRO A 144 8.79 3.58 12.24
C PRO A 144 10.18 3.06 11.83
N TYR A 145 10.48 2.99 10.52
CA TYR A 145 11.79 2.57 10.04
C TYR A 145 12.84 3.68 10.18
N LEU A 146 12.44 4.95 10.03
CA LEU A 146 13.33 6.08 10.31
C LEU A 146 13.59 6.22 11.82
N GLU A 147 12.59 6.00 12.67
CA GLU A 147 12.76 5.96 14.13
C GLU A 147 13.77 4.89 14.52
N ALA A 148 13.60 3.66 14.02
CA ALA A 148 14.54 2.56 14.26
C ALA A 148 15.96 2.86 13.73
N ALA A 149 16.07 3.48 12.55
CA ALA A 149 17.36 3.86 11.97
C ALA A 149 18.08 4.93 12.83
N ARG A 150 17.33 5.85 13.46
CA ARG A 150 17.89 6.85 14.38
C ARG A 150 18.38 6.18 15.65
N ASP A 151 17.56 5.30 16.22
CA ASP A 151 17.88 4.60 17.47
C ASP A 151 19.09 3.65 17.31
N ALA A 152 19.26 3.08 16.11
CA ALA A 152 20.43 2.28 15.73
C ALA A 152 21.66 3.10 15.32
N GLY A 153 21.56 4.44 15.25
CA GLY A 153 22.65 5.32 14.83
C GLY A 153 22.97 5.28 13.33
N GLU A 154 22.07 4.76 12.49
CA GLU A 154 22.21 4.74 11.03
C GLU A 154 21.95 6.12 10.40
N ILE A 155 21.17 6.97 11.06
CA ILE A 155 20.87 8.37 10.72
C ILE A 155 21.17 9.29 11.91
N HIS A 156 21.21 10.61 11.67
CA HIS A 156 21.57 11.59 12.68
C HIS A 156 20.53 11.68 13.82
N ALA A 157 20.99 11.80 15.07
CA ALA A 157 20.12 11.80 16.25
C ALA A 157 19.11 12.97 16.31
N LEU A 158 19.41 14.07 15.62
CA LEU A 158 18.56 15.27 15.56
C LEU A 158 17.67 15.34 14.32
N THR A 159 17.66 14.32 13.46
CA THR A 159 16.81 14.31 12.26
C THR A 159 15.34 14.46 12.64
N ASP A 160 14.65 15.42 12.03
CA ASP A 160 13.19 15.51 12.10
C ASP A 160 12.59 14.32 11.36
N ILE A 161 11.97 13.42 12.13
CA ILE A 161 11.45 12.16 11.60
C ILE A 161 10.24 12.40 10.70
N GLU A 162 9.39 13.38 11.00
CA GLU A 162 8.18 13.62 10.22
C GLU A 162 8.56 14.16 8.83
N GLU A 163 9.42 15.19 8.80
CA GLU A 163 9.92 15.76 7.55
C GLU A 163 10.75 14.74 6.75
N ALA A 164 11.64 14.00 7.40
CA ALA A 164 12.44 12.99 6.73
C ALA A 164 11.58 11.83 6.17
N SER A 165 10.49 11.46 6.85
CA SER A 165 9.56 10.44 6.38
C SER A 165 8.80 10.89 5.14
N GLU A 166 8.34 12.15 5.09
CA GLU A 166 7.77 12.73 3.88
C GLU A 166 8.77 12.76 2.72
N TRP A 167 10.01 13.17 3.00
CA TRP A 167 11.04 13.22 1.97
C TRP A 167 11.37 11.83 1.43
N ILE A 168 11.53 10.83 2.31
CA ILE A 168 11.70 9.43 1.91
C ILE A 168 10.51 8.96 1.09
N ALA A 169 9.27 9.19 1.53
CA ALA A 169 8.07 8.83 0.77
C ALA A 169 8.12 9.39 -0.67
N ARG A 170 8.51 10.66 -0.85
CA ARG A 170 8.65 11.29 -2.18
C ARG A 170 9.76 10.63 -3.02
N VAL A 171 10.90 10.30 -2.42
CA VAL A 171 11.98 9.57 -3.09
C VAL A 171 11.50 8.19 -3.54
N MET A 172 10.82 7.45 -2.67
CA MET A 172 10.29 6.12 -2.94
C MET A 172 9.24 6.14 -4.05
N ILE A 173 8.32 7.11 -4.03
CA ILE A 173 7.35 7.33 -5.12
C ILE A 173 8.07 7.58 -6.44
N SER A 174 9.05 8.49 -6.48
CA SER A 174 9.77 8.80 -7.71
C SER A 174 10.48 7.58 -8.29
N LEU A 175 11.28 6.88 -7.46
CA LEU A 175 12.03 5.69 -7.89
C LEU A 175 11.12 4.52 -8.26
N GLY A 176 9.96 4.41 -7.61
CA GLY A 176 8.99 3.35 -7.87
C GLY A 176 8.17 3.57 -9.15
N THR A 177 7.84 4.83 -9.45
CA THR A 177 6.79 5.16 -10.43
C THR A 177 7.29 5.85 -11.69
N VAL A 178 8.40 6.58 -11.61
CA VAL A 178 8.89 7.42 -12.72
C VAL A 178 10.18 6.82 -13.29
N PRO A 179 10.18 6.35 -14.55
CA PRO A 179 11.40 5.84 -15.15
C PRO A 179 12.42 6.97 -15.35
N GLY A 180 13.70 6.64 -15.16
CA GLY A 180 14.82 7.54 -15.41
C GLY A 180 15.88 6.89 -16.30
N ASN A 181 16.83 7.70 -16.78
CA ASN A 181 17.88 7.24 -17.71
C ASN A 181 19.19 6.83 -17.02
N ARG A 182 19.27 6.95 -15.69
CA ARG A 182 20.55 6.84 -14.93
C ARG A 182 20.50 5.87 -13.77
N ILE A 183 19.30 5.57 -13.29
CA ILE A 183 19.06 4.64 -12.20
C ILE A 183 18.25 3.54 -12.82
N ASP A 184 18.79 2.33 -12.81
CA ASP A 184 18.00 1.12 -12.99
C ASP A 184 17.40 0.77 -11.62
N PRO A 185 16.07 0.86 -11.46
CA PRO A 185 15.41 0.56 -10.19
C PRO A 185 15.11 -0.94 -9.99
N ASP A 186 15.32 -1.78 -11.01
CA ASP A 186 15.18 -3.23 -10.92
C ASP A 186 16.50 -3.90 -10.48
N ASP A 187 17.63 -3.21 -10.68
CA ASP A 187 18.95 -3.59 -10.16
C ASP A 187 19.20 -3.08 -8.70
N PRO A 188 19.32 -3.99 -7.70
CA PRO A 188 19.67 -3.61 -6.32
C PRO A 188 20.99 -2.86 -6.19
N ALA A 189 21.99 -3.16 -7.02
CA ALA A 189 23.30 -2.51 -6.93
C ALA A 189 23.20 -1.04 -7.37
N SER A 190 22.41 -0.77 -8.41
CA SER A 190 22.05 0.57 -8.85
C SER A 190 21.32 1.37 -7.77
N LEU A 191 20.31 0.80 -7.11
CA LEU A 191 19.61 1.45 -6.00
C LEU A 191 20.54 1.74 -4.81
N ARG A 192 21.33 0.77 -4.35
CA ARG A 192 22.30 0.97 -3.25
C ARG A 192 23.28 2.10 -3.56
N ARG A 193 23.82 2.14 -4.78
CA ARG A 193 24.72 3.21 -5.22
C ARG A 193 24.03 4.58 -5.15
N HIS A 194 22.77 4.67 -5.57
CA HIS A 194 22.01 5.91 -5.51
C HIS A 194 21.76 6.35 -4.06
N PHE A 195 21.27 5.44 -3.20
CA PHE A 195 20.98 5.74 -1.80
C PHE A 195 22.23 6.14 -1.02
N ARG A 196 23.34 5.41 -1.17
CA ARG A 196 24.61 5.76 -0.51
C ARG A 196 25.18 7.10 -0.95
N ARG A 197 24.91 7.52 -2.19
CA ARG A 197 25.46 8.76 -2.74
C ARG A 197 24.64 9.98 -2.40
N TYR A 198 23.31 9.87 -2.39
CA TYR A 198 22.43 11.04 -2.34
C TYR A 198 21.42 11.02 -1.19
N VAL A 199 21.02 9.85 -0.69
CA VAL A 199 19.95 9.75 0.32
C VAL A 199 20.53 9.61 1.73
N LEU A 200 21.30 8.54 1.98
CA LEU A 200 21.86 8.26 3.29
C LEU A 200 22.79 9.35 3.83
N PRO A 201 23.65 10.00 3.02
CA PRO A 201 24.46 11.11 3.52
C PRO A 201 23.62 12.27 4.04
N ALA A 202 22.51 12.61 3.37
CA ALA A 202 21.64 13.70 3.80
C ALA A 202 20.99 13.43 5.17
N LEU A 203 20.65 12.17 5.46
CA LEU A 203 20.08 11.76 6.75
C LEU A 203 21.11 11.63 7.88
N ARG A 204 22.40 11.51 7.56
CA ARG A 204 23.49 11.35 8.53
C ARG A 204 24.14 12.67 8.94
N ILE A 205 23.97 13.72 8.14
CA ILE A 205 24.49 15.05 8.45
C ILE A 205 23.63 15.69 9.54
N ALA A 206 24.27 16.44 10.44
CA ALA A 206 23.54 17.23 11.43
C ALA A 206 22.62 18.24 10.74
N PRO A 207 21.31 18.27 11.08
CA PRO A 207 20.39 19.26 10.53
C PRO A 207 20.89 20.68 10.82
N VAL A 208 20.82 21.54 9.80
CA VAL A 208 21.09 22.97 9.97
C VAL A 208 19.90 23.58 10.71
N LYS A 209 20.17 24.49 11.64
CA LYS A 209 19.14 25.22 12.40
C LYS A 209 18.36 26.20 11.53
#